data_AF-A0A8T1MPJ7-F1
#
_entry.id   AF-A0A8T1MPJ7-F1
#
_cell.length_a   1.000
_cell.length_b   1.000
_cell.length_c   1.000
_cell.angle_alpha   90.00
_cell.angle_beta   90.00
_cell.angle_gamma   90.00
#
_symmetry.space_group_name_H-M   'P 1'
#
loop_
_entity.id
_entity.type
_entity.pdbx_description
1 polymer ?
#
loop_
_entity_poly.entity_id
_entity_poly.type
_entity_poly.pdbx_seq_one_letter_code
_entity_poly.pdbx_strand_id
1 'polypeptide(L)'
;MISQIAMATLLCVLASFLQVTGDTQIQSRDLNCDVSGQGFHLHLHCDLRGPASSQWSTCVLKMRLPRGLYVDPYELVIRQPGLNFSLAKPKSSGSSGGRFGRWLSWFTASDPHESGHGSFDQFEEAEVPMNQSEVNVESPEWLAEPMTINLYPQQSTAKDVDGLSLNSVDIPLHLRYKLPNDGDASSTALQSTTLPYPMLKCTDGDEVNSWDSMPPFEVAVATPPTSDLLYVMPITILLLTVGVVVLLLA
;
A
#
# COMPACT_ATOMS: atom_id res chain seq x y z
N MET A 1 -35.92 47.35 -42.73
CA MET A 1 -34.48 47.04 -42.51
C MET A 1 -34.04 47.04 -41.04
N ILE A 2 -34.85 47.55 -40.09
CA ILE A 2 -34.48 47.61 -38.66
C ILE A 2 -34.65 46.25 -37.93
N SER A 3 -35.60 45.41 -38.36
CA SER A 3 -35.92 44.12 -37.72
C SER A 3 -34.80 43.07 -37.85
N GLN A 4 -34.08 43.05 -38.97
CA GLN A 4 -33.01 42.06 -39.20
C GLN A 4 -31.74 42.36 -38.38
N ILE A 5 -31.46 43.63 -38.11
CA ILE A 5 -30.30 44.07 -37.32
C ILE A 5 -30.52 43.77 -35.83
N ALA A 6 -31.76 43.93 -35.34
CA ALA A 6 -32.13 43.59 -33.97
C ALA A 6 -32.04 42.08 -33.69
N MET A 7 -32.41 41.25 -34.68
CA MET A 7 -32.32 39.79 -34.55
C MET A 7 -30.87 39.30 -34.58
N ALA A 8 -30.03 39.89 -35.44
CA ALA A 8 -28.61 39.56 -35.53
C ALA A 8 -27.81 39.95 -34.27
N THR A 9 -28.15 41.10 -33.65
CA THR A 9 -27.54 41.54 -32.39
C THR A 9 -27.99 40.69 -31.21
N LEU A 10 -29.27 40.31 -31.13
CA LEU A 10 -29.76 39.40 -30.10
C LEU A 10 -29.12 38.00 -30.22
N LEU A 11 -28.93 37.49 -31.44
CA LEU A 11 -28.22 36.22 -31.69
C LEU A 11 -26.73 36.31 -31.35
N CYS A 12 -26.06 37.43 -31.63
CA CYS A 12 -24.65 37.62 -31.24
C CYS A 12 -24.49 37.74 -29.72
N VAL A 13 -25.43 38.39 -29.02
CA VAL A 13 -25.41 38.50 -27.56
C VAL A 13 -25.73 37.14 -26.93
N LEU A 14 -26.73 36.41 -27.41
CA LEU A 14 -27.02 35.04 -26.96
C LEU A 14 -25.88 34.06 -27.25
N ALA A 15 -25.19 34.18 -28.38
CA ALA A 15 -24.02 33.35 -28.70
C ALA A 15 -22.81 33.69 -27.80
N SER A 16 -22.61 34.96 -27.46
CA SER A 16 -21.54 35.36 -26.53
C SER A 16 -21.86 35.05 -25.06
N PHE A 17 -23.14 34.96 -24.67
CA PHE A 17 -23.54 34.42 -23.37
C PHE A 17 -23.49 32.87 -23.32
N LEU A 18 -23.79 32.16 -24.42
CA LEU A 18 -23.66 30.70 -24.48
C LEU A 18 -22.20 30.21 -24.56
N GLN A 19 -21.27 31.05 -25.04
CA GLN A 19 -19.84 30.72 -25.06
C GLN A 19 -19.12 30.94 -23.72
N VAL A 20 -19.80 31.45 -22.69
CA VAL A 20 -19.20 31.66 -21.35
C VAL A 20 -19.50 30.49 -20.39
N THR A 21 -20.28 29.50 -20.80
CA THR A 21 -20.59 28.32 -19.96
C THR A 21 -20.10 27.00 -20.55
N GLY A 22 -19.03 27.05 -21.34
CA GLY A 22 -18.33 25.87 -21.85
C GLY A 22 -16.86 25.90 -21.45
N ASP A 23 -16.52 25.05 -20.48
CA ASP A 23 -15.18 24.57 -20.12
C ASP A 23 -14.09 25.61 -19.80
N THR A 24 -13.87 25.78 -18.50
CA THR A 24 -12.73 25.11 -17.86
C THR A 24 -13.05 24.96 -16.38
N GLN A 25 -13.45 23.76 -16.02
CA GLN A 25 -13.36 23.25 -14.66
C GLN A 25 -11.88 23.41 -14.25
N ILE A 26 -11.55 24.49 -13.54
CA ILE A 26 -10.17 24.73 -13.07
C ILE A 26 -9.84 23.65 -12.03
N GLN A 27 -9.06 22.67 -12.48
CA GLN A 27 -7.96 22.03 -11.77
C GLN A 27 -8.33 21.21 -10.53
N SER A 28 -8.83 19.99 -10.75
CA SER A 28 -8.80 18.94 -9.73
C SER A 28 -7.35 18.57 -9.40
N ARG A 29 -7.06 18.32 -8.12
CA ARG A 29 -5.83 17.63 -7.71
C ARG A 29 -5.84 16.23 -8.33
N ASP A 30 -4.68 15.78 -8.79
CA ASP A 30 -4.45 14.47 -9.39
C ASP A 30 -3.32 13.76 -8.64
N LEU A 31 -3.44 12.44 -8.54
CA LEU A 31 -2.48 11.55 -7.91
C LEU A 31 -2.20 10.41 -8.87
N ASN A 32 -0.96 10.33 -9.34
CA ASN A 32 -0.49 9.23 -10.16
C ASN A 32 0.70 8.56 -9.49
N CYS A 33 0.53 7.30 -9.12
CA CYS A 33 1.57 6.46 -8.56
C CYS A 33 1.96 5.34 -9.52
N ASP A 34 3.26 5.03 -9.56
CA ASP A 34 3.82 3.90 -10.28
C ASP A 34 4.76 3.10 -9.40
N VAL A 35 4.77 1.78 -9.58
CA VAL A 35 5.63 0.85 -8.84
C VAL A 35 6.76 0.41 -9.74
N SER A 36 7.98 0.62 -9.27
CA SER A 36 9.21 0.20 -9.94
C SER A 36 10.04 -0.67 -8.99
N GLY A 37 11.02 -1.40 -9.55
CA GLY A 37 11.91 -2.27 -8.78
C GLY A 37 11.79 -3.74 -9.13
N GLN A 38 12.70 -4.55 -8.58
CA GLN A 38 12.80 -5.98 -8.82
C GLN A 38 13.21 -6.70 -7.54
N GLY A 39 12.71 -7.93 -7.36
CA GLY A 39 13.02 -8.74 -6.19
C GLY A 39 12.38 -8.18 -4.92
N PHE A 40 13.07 -8.28 -3.78
CA PHE A 40 12.52 -7.93 -2.46
C PHE A 40 12.42 -6.42 -2.19
N HIS A 41 13.03 -5.59 -3.03
CA HIS A 41 13.05 -4.14 -2.88
C HIS A 41 12.26 -3.51 -4.04
N LEU A 42 11.20 -2.80 -3.67
CA LEU A 42 10.29 -2.11 -4.56
C LEU A 42 10.32 -0.62 -4.23
N HIS A 43 9.88 0.18 -5.19
CA HIS A 43 9.90 1.62 -5.09
C HIS A 43 8.62 2.17 -5.68
N LEU A 44 7.79 2.76 -4.82
CA LEU A 44 6.57 3.43 -5.24
C LEU A 44 6.86 4.92 -5.42
N HIS A 45 6.70 5.41 -6.63
CA HIS A 45 6.83 6.82 -6.96
C HIS A 45 5.44 7.41 -7.16
N CYS A 46 5.07 8.41 -6.37
CA CYS A 46 3.79 9.09 -6.46
C CYS A 46 3.97 10.56 -6.85
N ASP A 47 3.39 10.94 -7.99
CA ASP A 47 3.27 12.31 -8.46
C ASP A 47 1.94 12.91 -8.02
N LEU A 48 2.04 14.07 -7.37
CA LEU A 48 0.92 14.91 -6.96
C LEU A 48 0.90 16.14 -7.88
N ARG A 49 -0.17 16.27 -8.67
CA ARG A 49 -0.35 17.38 -9.62
C ARG A 49 -1.58 18.18 -9.23
N GLY A 50 -1.49 19.49 -9.28
CA GLY A 50 -2.63 20.32 -8.94
C GLY A 50 -2.44 21.79 -9.26
N PRO A 51 -3.47 22.62 -9.01
CA PRO A 51 -3.39 24.07 -9.12
C PRO A 51 -2.13 24.65 -8.47
N ALA A 52 -1.60 25.76 -8.99
CA ALA A 52 -0.52 26.49 -8.33
C ALA A 52 -0.91 27.02 -6.92
N SER A 53 -2.21 27.13 -6.64
CA SER A 53 -2.77 27.46 -5.32
C SER A 53 -2.95 26.25 -4.40
N SER A 54 -2.63 25.03 -4.85
CA SER A 54 -2.81 23.82 -4.06
C SER A 54 -1.90 23.86 -2.84
N GLN A 55 -2.52 23.88 -1.67
CA GLN A 55 -1.83 23.63 -0.42
C GLN A 55 -1.74 22.12 -0.24
N TRP A 56 -0.55 21.55 -0.43
CA TRP A 56 -0.32 20.11 -0.25
C TRP A 56 -0.11 19.75 1.22
N SER A 57 0.30 20.72 2.03
CA SER A 57 0.49 20.58 3.47
C SER A 57 -0.79 20.21 4.25
N THR A 58 -1.96 20.41 3.64
CA THR A 58 -3.26 20.04 4.21
C THR A 58 -3.78 18.70 3.72
N CYS A 59 -3.02 18.01 2.88
CA CYS A 59 -3.35 16.70 2.34
C CYS A 59 -2.56 15.59 3.03
N VAL A 60 -3.15 14.41 3.08
CA VAL A 60 -2.54 13.18 3.59
C VAL A 60 -2.61 12.13 2.50
N LEU A 61 -1.44 11.68 2.06
CA LEU A 61 -1.31 10.53 1.16
C LEU A 61 -1.31 9.27 2.03
N LYS A 62 -2.42 8.53 2.00
CA LYS A 62 -2.60 7.29 2.73
C LYS A 62 -2.19 6.12 1.84
N MET A 63 -1.43 5.17 2.38
CA MET A 63 -1.06 3.92 1.71
C MET A 63 -1.36 2.70 2.59
N ARG A 64 -2.20 1.82 2.05
CA ARG A 64 -2.61 0.48 2.49
C ARG A 64 -1.50 -0.57 2.34
N LEU A 65 -0.79 -1.01 3.38
CA LEU A 65 0.22 -2.07 3.21
C LEU A 65 -0.29 -3.43 3.73
N PRO A 66 -0.42 -4.45 2.86
CA PRO A 66 -0.78 -5.79 3.28
C PRO A 66 0.36 -6.44 4.09
N ARG A 67 0.07 -7.57 4.74
CA ARG A 67 1.05 -8.30 5.57
C ARG A 67 2.30 -8.76 4.82
N GLY A 68 2.25 -8.88 3.50
CA GLY A 68 3.39 -9.26 2.67
C GLY A 68 4.34 -8.10 2.33
N LEU A 69 3.97 -6.86 2.65
CA LEU A 69 4.74 -5.65 2.34
C LEU A 69 5.00 -4.85 3.62
N TYR A 70 6.10 -4.09 3.62
CA TYR A 70 6.36 -3.09 4.64
C TYR A 70 7.20 -1.94 4.10
N VAL A 71 7.20 -0.84 4.83
CA VAL A 71 8.12 0.28 4.65
C VAL A 71 9.03 0.30 5.87
N ASP A 72 10.34 0.35 5.66
CA ASP A 72 11.28 0.61 6.74
C ASP A 72 11.23 2.11 7.08
N PRO A 73 10.75 2.50 8.29
CA PRO A 73 10.66 3.91 8.65
C PRO A 73 12.03 4.60 8.71
N TYR A 74 13.10 3.88 9.04
CA TYR A 74 14.43 4.46 9.12
C TYR A 74 14.99 4.73 7.72
N GLU A 75 14.76 3.82 6.77
CA GLU A 75 15.13 4.05 5.38
C GLU A 75 14.34 5.22 4.78
N LEU A 76 13.04 5.31 5.06
CA LEU A 76 12.20 6.40 4.56
C LEU A 76 12.72 7.77 5.04
N VAL A 77 13.08 7.90 6.33
CA VAL A 77 13.67 9.13 6.87
C VAL A 77 14.99 9.49 6.19
N ILE A 78 15.83 8.49 5.91
CA ILE A 78 17.14 8.70 5.27
C ILE A 78 16.97 9.12 3.81
N ARG A 79 16.07 8.48 3.06
CA ARG A 79 15.83 8.77 1.65
C ARG A 79 15.11 10.10 1.44
N GLN A 80 14.23 10.47 2.36
CA GLN A 80 13.40 11.67 2.27
C GLN A 80 13.50 12.52 3.54
N PRO A 81 14.66 13.17 3.76
CA PRO A 81 14.84 14.02 4.93
C PRO A 81 13.87 15.21 4.85
N GLY A 82 12.93 15.27 5.80
CA GLY A 82 11.91 16.32 5.88
C GLY A 82 10.49 15.88 5.49
N LEU A 83 10.30 14.64 5.02
CA LEU A 83 8.96 14.08 4.88
C LEU A 83 8.41 13.72 6.27
N ASN A 84 7.27 14.32 6.61
CA ASN A 84 6.53 13.92 7.80
C ASN A 84 5.65 12.72 7.45
N PHE A 85 5.65 11.71 8.32
CA PHE A 85 4.78 10.56 8.20
C PHE A 85 4.32 10.05 9.56
N SER A 86 3.17 9.38 9.57
CA SER A 86 2.71 8.59 10.70
C SER A 86 2.43 7.16 10.26
N LEU A 87 2.62 6.24 11.19
CA LEU A 87 2.34 4.84 10.99
C LEU A 87 1.13 4.46 11.83
N ALA A 88 0.29 3.61 11.28
CA ALA A 88 -0.82 3.03 11.98
C ALA A 88 -0.92 1.54 11.67
N LYS A 89 -1.60 0.83 12.56
CA LYS A 89 -1.94 -0.57 12.38
C LYS A 89 -3.43 -0.76 12.60
N PRO A 90 -4.04 -1.79 11.99
CA PRO A 90 -5.42 -2.12 12.27
C PRO A 90 -5.57 -2.51 13.73
N LYS A 91 -6.65 -2.07 14.37
CA LYS A 91 -7.10 -2.66 15.63
C LYS A 91 -7.40 -4.13 15.37
N SER A 92 -6.59 -5.02 15.96
CA SER A 92 -6.81 -6.45 15.85
C SER A 92 -8.20 -6.78 16.41
N SER A 93 -9.15 -7.17 15.54
CA SER A 93 -10.28 -7.96 16.00
C SER A 93 -9.70 -9.31 16.42
N GLY A 94 -9.94 -9.71 17.66
CA GLY A 94 -9.18 -10.78 18.33
C GLY A 94 -9.19 -12.09 17.55
N SER A 95 -8.07 -12.41 16.89
CA SER A 95 -7.71 -13.79 16.57
C SER A 95 -6.59 -14.19 17.52
N SER A 96 -6.97 -14.91 18.56
CA SER A 96 -6.16 -15.43 19.66
C SER A 96 -5.25 -16.60 19.24
N GLY A 97 -4.69 -16.55 18.03
CA GLY A 97 -3.57 -17.40 17.66
C GLY A 97 -2.33 -16.92 18.41
N GLY A 98 -2.17 -17.37 19.67
CA GLY A 98 -0.99 -17.06 20.48
C GLY A 98 0.30 -17.36 19.71
N ARG A 99 1.43 -16.75 20.11
CA ARG A 99 2.74 -16.92 19.45
C ARG A 99 3.08 -18.40 19.19
N PHE A 100 2.64 -19.29 20.08
CA PHE A 100 2.76 -20.74 19.96
C PHE A 100 1.89 -21.35 18.85
N GLY A 101 0.65 -20.91 18.67
CA GLY A 101 -0.22 -21.39 17.59
C GLY A 101 0.29 -20.99 16.21
N ARG A 102 0.81 -19.75 16.07
CA ARG A 102 1.46 -19.27 14.83
C ARG A 102 2.82 -19.94 14.58
N TRP A 103 3.49 -20.39 15.63
CA TRP A 103 4.73 -21.17 15.53
C TRP A 103 4.43 -22.62 15.11
N LEU A 104 3.39 -23.25 15.67
CA LEU A 104 2.97 -24.60 15.27
C LEU A 104 2.54 -24.66 13.79
N SER A 105 1.82 -23.65 13.28
CA SER A 105 1.46 -23.59 11.86
C SER A 105 2.67 -23.52 10.92
N TRP A 106 3.80 -22.97 11.38
CA TRP A 106 5.06 -23.02 10.64
C TRP A 106 5.63 -24.45 10.56
N PHE A 107 5.56 -25.26 11.63
CA PHE A 107 6.01 -26.67 11.58
C PHE A 107 5.18 -27.52 10.64
N THR A 108 3.90 -27.23 10.53
CA THR A 108 2.97 -28.06 9.75
C THR A 108 2.93 -27.68 8.27
N ALA A 109 3.70 -26.66 7.84
CA ALA A 109 3.63 -26.04 6.51
C ALA A 109 2.19 -25.72 6.07
N SER A 110 1.27 -25.66 7.04
CA SER A 110 -0.13 -25.43 6.78
C SER A 110 -0.28 -23.93 6.65
N ASP A 111 -0.45 -23.50 5.40
CA ASP A 111 -0.76 -22.13 5.07
C ASP A 111 -1.99 -21.73 5.89
N PRO A 112 -1.93 -20.70 6.76
CA PRO A 112 -3.12 -20.16 7.40
C PRO A 112 -3.92 -19.33 6.38
N HIS A 113 -4.11 -19.88 5.19
CA HIS A 113 -5.05 -19.40 4.19
C HIS A 113 -6.41 -20.01 4.51
N GLU A 114 -7.08 -19.50 5.54
CA GLU A 114 -8.55 -19.43 5.55
C GLU A 114 -9.08 -18.58 6.71
N SER A 115 -10.11 -17.79 6.39
CA SER A 115 -10.98 -17.00 7.29
C SER A 115 -10.50 -15.64 7.80
N GLY A 116 -9.47 -15.05 7.19
CA GLY A 116 -9.02 -13.69 7.48
C GLY A 116 -9.41 -12.63 6.44
N HIS A 117 -10.52 -12.79 5.70
CA HIS A 117 -11.07 -11.69 4.89
C HIS A 117 -11.63 -10.61 5.81
N GLY A 118 -10.76 -9.88 6.52
CA GLY A 118 -11.10 -8.54 6.94
C GLY A 118 -11.23 -7.74 5.67
N SER A 119 -12.45 -7.41 5.25
CA SER A 119 -12.65 -6.36 4.26
C SER A 119 -11.85 -5.16 4.73
N PHE A 120 -11.11 -4.57 3.80
CA PHE A 120 -10.33 -3.37 4.00
C PHE A 120 -11.17 -2.22 4.60
N ASP A 121 -12.49 -2.26 4.42
CA ASP A 121 -13.46 -1.34 5.03
C ASP A 121 -13.39 -1.33 6.57
N GLN A 122 -13.10 -2.46 7.22
CA GLN A 122 -13.06 -2.55 8.68
C GLN A 122 -11.79 -1.92 9.28
N PHE A 123 -10.79 -1.60 8.45
CA PHE A 123 -9.52 -1.03 8.87
C PHE A 123 -9.61 0.48 9.11
N GLU A 124 -10.57 1.17 8.47
CA GLU A 124 -10.67 2.63 8.53
C GLU A 124 -11.25 3.15 9.84
N GLU A 125 -12.14 2.40 10.49
CA GLU A 125 -12.81 2.81 11.73
C GLU A 125 -11.97 2.56 13.00
N ALA A 126 -10.82 1.90 12.88
CA ALA A 126 -10.04 1.48 14.04
C ALA A 126 -8.52 1.43 13.77
N GLU A 127 -7.96 2.42 13.08
CA GLU A 127 -6.51 2.57 13.00
C GLU A 127 -5.93 2.97 14.37
N VAL A 128 -4.94 2.21 14.86
CA VAL A 128 -4.20 2.50 16.10
C VAL A 128 -2.84 3.06 15.71
N PRO A 129 -2.41 4.22 16.25
CA PRO A 129 -1.11 4.79 15.95
C PRO A 129 0.00 3.82 16.40
N MET A 130 1.02 3.69 15.56
CA MET A 130 2.14 2.77 15.74
C MET A 130 3.46 3.55 15.76
N ASN A 131 4.39 3.16 16.63
CA ASN A 131 5.73 3.75 16.67
C ASN A 131 6.63 3.15 15.58
N GLN A 132 7.63 3.91 15.13
CA GLN A 132 8.61 3.43 14.14
C GLN A 132 9.34 2.16 14.61
N SER A 133 9.67 2.06 15.90
CA SER A 133 10.32 0.89 16.50
C SER A 133 9.45 -0.37 16.56
N GLU A 134 8.14 -0.24 16.36
CA GLU A 134 7.21 -1.37 16.37
C GLU A 134 7.14 -2.07 15.01
N VAL A 135 7.66 -1.42 13.95
CA VAL A 135 7.79 -2.05 12.63
C VAL A 135 8.85 -3.14 12.71
N ASN A 136 8.40 -4.39 12.78
CA ASN A 136 9.31 -5.52 12.71
C ASN A 136 9.70 -5.77 11.25
N VAL A 137 10.91 -5.36 10.87
CA VAL A 137 11.45 -5.55 9.51
C VAL A 137 11.80 -7.02 9.21
N GLU A 138 12.06 -7.81 10.25
CA GLU A 138 12.49 -9.21 10.12
C GLU A 138 11.32 -10.21 10.14
N SER A 139 10.11 -9.77 10.50
CA SER A 139 8.97 -10.70 10.57
C SER A 139 8.54 -11.17 9.17
N PRO A 140 8.36 -12.48 8.98
CA PRO A 140 7.79 -13.02 7.74
C PRO A 140 6.30 -12.67 7.60
N GLU A 141 5.76 -12.83 6.40
CA GLU A 141 4.38 -12.43 6.05
C GLU A 141 3.32 -13.01 7.02
N TRP A 142 3.42 -14.28 7.39
CA TRP A 142 2.44 -14.96 8.25
C TRP A 142 2.49 -14.52 9.72
N LEU A 143 3.60 -13.89 10.15
CA LEU A 143 3.75 -13.31 11.49
C LEU A 143 3.51 -11.81 11.52
N ALA A 144 3.65 -11.13 10.38
CA ALA A 144 3.48 -9.70 10.27
C ALA A 144 2.01 -9.28 10.45
N GLU A 145 1.84 -8.05 10.92
CA GLU A 145 0.56 -7.34 10.92
C GLU A 145 0.54 -6.40 9.70
N PRO A 146 -0.62 -6.20 9.06
CA PRO A 146 -0.75 -5.19 8.02
C PRO A 146 -0.61 -3.79 8.64
N MET A 147 -0.25 -2.80 7.85
CA MET A 147 0.01 -1.45 8.34
C MET A 147 -0.52 -0.39 7.36
N THR A 148 -0.82 0.79 7.88
CA THR A 148 -1.12 1.98 7.08
C THR A 148 0.00 2.98 7.30
N ILE A 149 0.49 3.57 6.21
CA ILE A 149 1.37 4.73 6.29
C ILE A 149 0.63 5.97 5.78
N ASN A 150 0.69 7.02 6.58
CA ASN A 150 0.12 8.32 6.26
C ASN A 150 1.29 9.28 6.03
N LEU A 151 1.45 9.74 4.79
CA LEU A 151 2.48 10.67 4.38
C LEU A 151 1.89 12.07 4.28
N TYR A 152 2.62 13.07 4.76
CA TYR A 152 2.21 14.47 4.71
C TYR A 152 3.10 15.20 3.70
N PRO A 153 2.65 15.38 2.44
CA PRO A 153 3.46 15.99 1.42
C PRO A 153 3.77 17.44 1.78
N GLN A 154 5.05 17.81 1.68
CA GLN A 154 5.49 19.19 1.92
C GLN A 154 5.09 20.08 0.75
N GLN A 155 4.96 21.39 0.99
CA GLN A 155 4.68 22.33 -0.09
C GLN A 155 5.89 22.41 -1.03
N SER A 156 5.69 22.04 -2.30
CA SER A 156 6.68 22.22 -3.36
C SER A 156 6.44 23.53 -4.13
N THR A 157 7.53 24.21 -4.49
CA THR A 157 7.51 25.36 -5.41
C THR A 157 7.73 24.96 -6.86
N ALA A 158 7.97 23.68 -7.13
CA ALA A 158 8.16 23.16 -8.48
C ALA A 158 6.87 23.26 -9.29
N LYS A 159 7.02 23.61 -10.57
CA LYS A 159 5.90 23.74 -11.51
C LYS A 159 6.15 22.91 -12.76
N ASP A 160 5.10 22.28 -13.26
CA ASP A 160 5.12 21.59 -14.54
C ASP A 160 5.08 22.60 -15.72
N VAL A 161 5.24 22.10 -16.95
CA VAL A 161 5.19 22.88 -18.20
C VAL A 161 3.88 23.66 -18.33
N ASP A 162 2.79 23.10 -17.80
CA ASP A 162 1.46 23.73 -17.76
C ASP A 162 1.25 24.67 -16.56
N GLY A 163 2.29 24.93 -15.76
CA GLY A 163 2.26 25.81 -14.59
C GLY A 163 1.60 25.24 -13.34
N LEU A 164 1.24 23.95 -13.36
CA LEU A 164 0.67 23.21 -12.22
C LEU A 164 1.75 22.95 -11.15
N SER A 165 1.35 22.95 -9.88
CA SER A 165 2.25 22.55 -8.79
C SER A 165 2.54 21.06 -8.89
N LEU A 166 3.82 20.71 -8.90
CA LEU A 166 4.30 19.34 -8.93
C LEU A 166 4.99 19.02 -7.61
N ASN A 167 4.55 17.92 -6.99
CA ASN A 167 5.21 17.35 -5.82
C ASN A 167 5.33 15.85 -6.01
N SER A 168 6.46 15.27 -5.62
CA SER A 168 6.75 13.85 -5.83
C SER A 168 7.16 13.20 -4.52
N VAL A 169 6.65 12.00 -4.27
CA VAL A 169 6.98 11.22 -3.07
C VAL A 169 7.43 9.82 -3.47
N ASP A 170 8.70 9.55 -3.16
CA ASP A 170 9.39 8.27 -3.29
C ASP A 170 9.32 7.40 -2.03
N ILE A 171 8.69 6.22 -2.12
CA ILE A 171 8.45 5.35 -0.97
C ILE A 171 9.17 4.01 -1.16
N PRO A 172 10.18 3.68 -0.32
CA PRO A 172 10.85 2.39 -0.36
C PRO A 172 9.93 1.31 0.23
N LEU A 173 9.58 0.34 -0.60
CA LEU A 173 8.73 -0.79 -0.26
C LEU A 173 9.57 -2.06 -0.19
N HIS A 174 9.26 -2.92 0.76
CA HIS A 174 9.97 -4.19 0.96
C HIS A 174 9.00 -5.35 1.04
N LEU A 175 9.32 -6.42 0.33
CA LEU A 175 8.60 -7.68 0.42
C LEU A 175 9.08 -8.48 1.63
N ARG A 176 8.13 -9.03 2.36
CA ARG A 176 8.40 -9.98 3.44
C ARG A 176 8.57 -11.37 2.86
N TYR A 177 9.31 -12.18 3.61
CA TYR A 177 9.49 -13.57 3.27
C TYR A 177 8.15 -14.32 3.31
N LYS A 178 7.89 -15.09 2.25
CA LYS A 178 6.73 -15.97 2.09
C LYS A 178 7.12 -17.41 2.36
N LEU A 179 6.16 -18.23 2.79
CA LEU A 179 6.41 -19.67 2.91
C LEU A 179 6.73 -20.24 1.52
N PRO A 180 7.70 -21.18 1.45
CA PRO A 180 7.90 -21.99 0.25
C PRO A 180 6.61 -22.72 -0.13
N ASN A 181 6.30 -22.82 -1.42
CA ASN A 181 5.09 -23.49 -1.91
C ASN A 181 5.37 -24.97 -2.20
N ASP A 182 4.48 -25.87 -1.76
CA ASP A 182 4.52 -27.32 -1.99
C ASP A 182 4.05 -27.72 -3.40
N GLY A 183 3.70 -26.75 -4.26
CA GLY A 183 3.26 -26.99 -5.63
C GLY A 183 4.30 -27.69 -6.50
N ASP A 184 3.83 -28.42 -7.51
CA ASP A 184 4.64 -29.21 -8.45
C ASP A 184 5.90 -28.44 -8.90
N ALA A 185 7.05 -29.13 -8.91
CA ALA A 185 8.39 -28.62 -9.24
C ALA A 185 8.52 -27.96 -10.64
N SER A 186 7.46 -27.96 -11.45
CA SER A 186 7.35 -27.21 -12.72
C SER A 186 6.85 -25.77 -12.54
N SER A 187 6.33 -25.43 -11.37
CA SER A 187 5.83 -24.11 -11.04
C SER A 187 6.93 -23.30 -10.34
N THR A 188 7.72 -22.57 -11.13
CA THR A 188 8.32 -21.32 -10.66
C THR A 188 7.17 -20.33 -10.41
N ALA A 189 6.31 -20.62 -9.43
CA ALA A 189 5.09 -19.89 -9.18
C ALA A 189 5.45 -18.55 -8.55
N LEU A 190 5.51 -17.53 -9.39
CA LEU A 190 5.45 -16.15 -8.93
C LEU A 190 4.10 -15.98 -8.24
N GLN A 191 4.10 -15.85 -6.92
CA GLN A 191 2.89 -15.56 -6.17
C GLN A 191 2.71 -14.04 -6.19
N SER A 192 1.57 -13.56 -6.68
CA SER A 192 1.31 -12.12 -6.70
C SER A 192 0.91 -11.62 -5.32
N THR A 193 1.51 -10.53 -4.86
CA THR A 193 1.01 -9.72 -3.74
C THR A 193 0.38 -8.47 -4.31
N THR A 194 -0.83 -8.15 -3.85
CA THR A 194 -1.55 -6.95 -4.26
C THR A 194 -1.20 -5.78 -3.35
N LEU A 195 -0.84 -4.64 -3.94
CA LEU A 195 -0.67 -3.37 -3.24
C LEU A 195 -1.85 -2.45 -3.61
N PRO A 196 -2.75 -2.12 -2.66
CA PRO A 196 -3.81 -1.15 -2.88
C PRO A 196 -3.27 0.19 -3.38
N TYR A 197 -3.95 0.79 -4.35
CA TYR A 197 -3.56 2.07 -4.91
C TYR A 197 -3.68 3.19 -3.87
N PRO A 198 -2.65 4.04 -3.64
CA PRO A 198 -2.71 5.08 -2.63
C PRO A 198 -3.86 6.09 -2.81
N MET A 199 -4.35 6.61 -1.70
CA MET A 199 -5.42 7.61 -1.67
C MET A 199 -4.89 8.94 -1.13
N LEU A 200 -5.32 10.04 -1.72
CA LEU A 200 -5.04 11.39 -1.19
C LEU A 200 -6.30 11.97 -0.55
N LYS A 201 -6.19 12.34 0.73
CA LYS A 201 -7.29 12.97 1.49
C LYS A 201 -6.87 14.36 1.94
N CYS A 202 -7.59 15.39 1.51
CA CYS A 202 -7.30 16.78 1.86
C CYS A 202 -8.35 17.34 2.83
N THR A 203 -7.97 18.33 3.65
CA THR A 203 -8.90 18.98 4.61
C THR A 203 -10.08 19.67 3.94
N ASP A 204 -9.96 20.01 2.66
CA ASP A 204 -10.98 20.71 1.88
C ASP A 204 -12.19 19.80 1.57
N GLY A 205 -12.12 18.52 1.97
CA GLY A 205 -13.14 17.50 1.70
C GLY A 205 -12.90 16.74 0.39
N ASP A 206 -11.92 17.17 -0.41
CA ASP A 206 -11.51 16.48 -1.63
C ASP A 206 -10.77 15.19 -1.30
N GLU A 207 -11.26 14.09 -1.87
CA GLU A 207 -10.62 12.78 -1.87
C GLU A 207 -10.26 12.43 -3.31
N VAL A 208 -8.99 12.20 -3.58
CA VAL A 208 -8.47 11.80 -4.88
C VAL A 208 -8.05 10.34 -4.79
N ASN A 209 -8.61 9.53 -5.70
CA ASN A 209 -8.47 8.07 -5.78
C ASN A 209 -8.95 7.37 -4.51
N SER A 210 -10.18 6.82 -4.55
CA SER A 210 -10.62 5.88 -3.52
C SER A 210 -10.00 4.50 -3.77
N TRP A 211 -9.78 3.75 -2.69
CA TRP A 211 -9.19 2.41 -2.73
C TRP A 211 -9.89 1.44 -3.70
N ASP A 212 -11.21 1.54 -3.79
CA ASP A 212 -12.02 0.65 -4.64
C ASP A 212 -12.17 1.17 -6.08
N SER A 213 -11.75 2.41 -6.32
CA SER A 213 -11.91 3.07 -7.63
C SER A 213 -10.73 2.84 -8.56
N MET A 214 -9.56 2.46 -8.02
CA MET A 214 -8.34 2.24 -8.78
C MET A 214 -7.90 0.77 -8.68
N PRO A 215 -7.39 0.18 -9.77
CA PRO A 215 -6.86 -1.17 -9.72
C PRO A 215 -5.63 -1.23 -8.81
N PRO A 216 -5.49 -2.26 -7.96
CA PRO A 216 -4.29 -2.45 -7.16
C PRO A 216 -3.08 -2.79 -8.04
N PHE A 217 -1.88 -2.53 -7.54
CA PHE A 217 -0.65 -2.98 -8.18
C PHE A 217 -0.40 -4.45 -7.88
N GLU A 218 -0.19 -5.24 -8.92
CA GLU A 218 0.17 -6.66 -8.80
C GLU A 218 1.70 -6.78 -8.76
N VAL A 219 2.24 -7.22 -7.63
CA VAL A 219 3.68 -7.42 -7.45
C VAL A 219 3.98 -8.91 -7.46
N ALA A 220 4.72 -9.36 -8.47
CA ALA A 220 5.16 -10.74 -8.57
C ALA A 220 6.28 -11.03 -7.56
N VAL A 221 6.04 -12.00 -6.65
CA VAL A 221 7.01 -12.44 -5.65
C VAL A 221 7.49 -13.84 -6.00
N ALA A 222 8.80 -14.01 -6.14
CA ALA A 222 9.39 -15.33 -6.32
C ALA A 222 9.25 -16.15 -5.03
N THR A 223 8.50 -17.25 -5.09
CA THR A 223 8.47 -18.23 -4.00
C THR A 223 9.53 -19.30 -4.27
N PRO A 224 10.45 -19.55 -3.33
CA PRO A 224 11.37 -20.66 -3.48
C PRO A 224 10.62 -21.98 -3.36
N PRO A 225 11.03 -23.03 -4.09
CA PRO A 225 10.46 -24.36 -3.90
C PRO A 225 10.75 -24.88 -2.49
N THR A 226 9.85 -25.72 -1.96
CA THR A 226 10.06 -26.35 -0.65
C THR A 226 11.31 -27.24 -0.71
N SER A 227 12.21 -27.03 0.25
CA SER A 227 13.42 -27.85 0.37
C SER A 227 13.16 -28.97 1.36
N ASP A 228 13.65 -30.18 1.07
CA ASP A 228 13.59 -31.35 1.95
C ASP A 228 14.15 -31.08 3.37
N LEU A 229 14.94 -30.02 3.53
CA LEU A 229 15.50 -29.58 4.80
C LEU A 229 14.42 -29.15 5.81
N LEU A 230 13.24 -28.71 5.35
CA LEU A 230 12.06 -28.45 6.20
C LEU A 230 11.56 -29.71 6.90
N TYR A 231 11.74 -30.90 6.32
CA TYR A 231 11.38 -32.17 6.95
C TYR A 231 12.46 -32.72 7.88
N VAL A 232 13.73 -32.33 7.68
CA VAL A 232 14.85 -32.83 8.51
C VAL A 232 14.78 -32.31 9.95
N MET A 233 14.39 -31.05 10.15
CA MET A 233 14.27 -30.48 11.51
C MET A 233 13.21 -31.16 12.38
N PRO A 234 11.95 -31.36 11.95
CA PRO A 234 10.95 -32.05 12.76
C PRO A 234 11.30 -33.52 12.98
N ILE A 235 11.87 -34.22 11.98
CA ILE A 235 12.31 -35.61 12.14
C ILE A 235 13.44 -35.72 13.18
N THR A 236 14.41 -34.81 13.15
CA THR A 236 15.51 -34.80 14.13
C THR A 236 15.02 -34.50 15.54
N ILE A 237 14.09 -33.55 15.72
CA ILE A 237 13.46 -33.27 17.01
C ILE A 237 12.69 -34.49 17.51
N LEU A 238 11.93 -35.17 16.66
CA LEU A 238 11.16 -36.37 17.02
C LEU A 238 12.10 -37.53 17.42
N LEU A 239 13.19 -37.74 16.70
CA LEU A 239 14.18 -38.75 17.06
C LEU A 239 14.89 -38.41 18.38
N LEU A 240 15.18 -37.13 18.63
CA LEU A 240 15.73 -36.66 19.90
C LEU A 240 14.77 -36.89 21.07
N THR A 241 13.49 -36.56 20.91
CA THR A 241 12.49 -36.74 21.97
C THR A 241 12.26 -38.22 22.27
N VAL A 242 12.17 -39.07 21.25
CA VAL A 242 12.12 -40.53 21.42
C VAL A 242 13.38 -41.03 22.13
N GLY A 243 14.57 -40.57 21.74
CA GLY A 243 15.82 -40.95 22.38
C GLY A 243 15.89 -40.58 23.86
N VAL A 244 15.46 -39.37 24.23
CA VAL A 244 15.37 -38.92 25.62
C VAL A 244 14.36 -39.73 26.42
N VAL A 245 13.18 -40.02 25.85
CA VAL A 245 12.15 -40.84 26.52
C VAL A 245 12.64 -42.26 26.77
N VAL A 246 13.31 -42.87 25.79
CA VAL A 246 13.91 -44.21 25.96
C VAL A 246 14.99 -44.21 27.04
N LEU A 247 15.84 -43.17 27.09
CA LEU A 247 16.86 -43.00 28.14
C LEU A 247 16.28 -42.81 29.54
N LEU A 248 15.13 -42.15 29.65
CA LEU A 248 14.45 -41.93 30.94
C LEU A 248 13.67 -43.16 31.43
N LEU A 249 13.32 -44.08 30.53
CA LEU A 249 12.60 -45.33 30.84
C LEU A 249 13.54 -46.53 31.04
N ALA A 250 14.83 -46.38 30.75
CA ALA A 250 15.88 -47.38 30.97
C ALA A 250 16.55 -47.20 32.33
#